data_AF-A0A351C4S5-F1
#
_entry.id   AF-A0A351C4S5-F1
#
_cell.length_a   1.000
_cell.length_b   1.000
_cell.length_c   1.000
_cell.angle_alpha   90.00
_cell.angle_beta   90.00
_cell.angle_gamma   90.00
#
_symmetry.space_group_name_H-M   'P 1'
#
loop_
_entity.id
_entity.type
_entity.pdbx_description
1 polymer ?
#
loop_
_entity_poly.entity_id
_entity_poly.type
_entity_poly.pdbx_seq_one_letter_code
_entity_poly.pdbx_strand_id
1 'polypeptide(L)'
;MRATLHNTASFALIAALLLVLSGPKPAFAAESDPDPVSGRSVHLTPQLDLDLSHPGHGSAEHFCGTDMTSPSARASVESYLAAKRAGLYPSARKGGYTPDIGAEQEFKVREGSTNSAFMLLNFRLVDTTSLYNLWVEVAEITNGNVSTSDISSLKSVIHDSTPSRSINPSQGLFANNNDVFGLPPNIDGDGIVDVLMYDIGRGSGSTLGYVSSADAVLNPPADQMGNGRDILYLDSDQGTSNLATLAVIAAHEYAHLIHLSYGWDTTFVTEGYAEYAMVMNGYYWRGVNFTNSITETTQPLFTWRDGGGPGAMDYERGGLFFTFLAERVGTMAIGQMMQGLKKKGGAGIDSVLTMHGENLSD
;
A
#
# COMPACT_ATOMS: atom_id res chain seq x y z
N MET A 1 16.37 41.27 23.36
CA MET A 1 15.42 42.21 22.71
C MET A 1 15.54 42.04 21.19
N ARG A 2 14.43 41.69 20.52
CA ARG A 2 14.05 41.83 19.07
C ARG A 2 15.05 41.31 18.00
N ALA A 3 14.71 40.30 17.19
CA ALA A 3 13.87 40.34 15.95
C ALA A 3 14.48 41.31 14.90
N THR A 4 14.71 41.01 13.61
CA THR A 4 14.06 40.17 12.57
C THR A 4 14.91 40.33 11.29
N LEU A 5 14.82 39.42 10.30
CA LEU A 5 14.88 39.63 8.82
C LEU A 5 14.99 38.26 8.14
N HIS A 6 13.85 37.64 7.79
CA HIS A 6 13.20 37.61 6.48
C HIS A 6 13.88 36.74 5.41
N ASN A 7 13.17 35.65 5.13
CA ASN A 7 13.44 34.58 4.19
C ASN A 7 12.49 34.79 2.98
N THR A 8 13.02 35.05 1.78
CA THR A 8 12.26 35.02 0.52
C THR A 8 13.19 34.68 -0.64
N ALA A 9 13.38 33.39 -0.91
CA ALA A 9 13.77 32.88 -2.23
C ALA A 9 13.61 31.35 -2.21
N SER A 10 12.50 30.84 -2.74
CA SER A 10 12.36 29.52 -3.39
C SER A 10 10.88 29.18 -3.56
N PHE A 11 10.21 29.79 -4.54
CA PHE A 11 8.90 29.35 -5.03
C PHE A 11 8.74 29.85 -6.46
N ALA A 12 9.46 29.24 -7.41
CA ALA A 12 9.24 29.47 -8.85
C ALA A 12 9.72 28.31 -9.74
N LEU A 13 10.32 27.24 -9.20
CA LEU A 13 10.99 26.21 -9.99
C LEU A 13 10.30 24.83 -9.91
N ILE A 14 8.97 24.78 -10.07
CA ILE A 14 8.26 23.50 -10.29
C ILE A 14 7.34 23.58 -11.52
N ALA A 15 6.94 24.77 -11.96
CA ALA A 15 6.08 24.94 -13.14
C ALA A 15 6.82 24.98 -14.50
N ALA A 16 8.16 24.95 -14.53
CA ALA A 16 8.94 25.11 -15.76
C ALA A 16 9.56 23.81 -16.32
N LEU A 17 9.46 22.68 -15.62
CA LEU A 17 10.15 21.43 -16.04
C LEU A 17 9.31 20.53 -16.98
N LEU A 18 8.07 20.91 -17.29
CA LEU A 18 7.17 20.13 -18.16
C LEU A 18 7.17 20.57 -19.64
N LEU A 19 8.09 21.45 -20.07
CA LEU A 19 8.11 21.96 -21.46
C LEU A 19 9.42 21.79 -22.24
N VAL A 20 10.40 21.01 -21.76
CA VAL A 20 11.67 20.80 -22.48
C VAL A 20 12.07 19.32 -22.51
N LEU A 21 11.31 18.48 -23.23
CA LEU A 21 11.80 17.19 -23.75
C LEU A 21 11.06 16.81 -25.05
N SER A 22 11.36 17.51 -26.14
CA SER A 22 11.08 17.04 -27.51
C SER A 22 12.37 17.11 -28.35
N GLY A 23 13.34 16.26 -28.01
CA GLY A 23 14.49 15.95 -28.85
C GLY A 23 14.37 14.53 -29.42
N PRO A 24 14.67 14.30 -30.70
CA PRO A 24 14.41 13.01 -31.35
C PRO A 24 15.39 11.94 -30.84
N LYS A 25 14.85 10.76 -30.44
CA LYS A 25 15.64 9.56 -30.18
C LYS A 25 16.11 8.94 -31.50
N PRO A 26 17.31 8.33 -31.58
CA PRO A 26 17.80 7.67 -32.78
C PRO A 26 17.03 6.37 -33.03
N ALA A 27 16.68 6.13 -34.30
CA ALA A 27 15.99 4.96 -34.78
C ALA A 27 16.88 3.70 -34.69
N PHE A 28 16.36 2.65 -34.06
CA PHE A 28 16.88 1.30 -34.24
C PHE A 28 16.27 0.69 -35.51
N ALA A 29 17.13 0.17 -36.38
CA ALA A 29 16.76 -0.44 -37.64
C ALA A 29 16.00 -1.75 -37.42
N ALA A 30 14.82 -1.87 -38.04
CA ALA A 30 14.13 -3.12 -38.23
C ALA A 30 14.70 -3.83 -39.46
N GLU A 31 15.20 -5.06 -39.31
CA GLU A 31 15.48 -5.95 -40.41
C GLU A 31 14.25 -6.80 -40.74
N SER A 32 14.08 -7.04 -42.04
CA SER A 32 12.90 -7.58 -42.71
C SER A 32 12.83 -9.12 -42.73
N ASP A 33 11.61 -9.62 -42.56
CA ASP A 33 10.95 -10.91 -42.83
C ASP A 33 11.55 -11.82 -43.95
N PRO A 34 11.29 -13.17 -43.99
CA PRO A 34 9.94 -13.67 -44.33
C PRO A 34 9.46 -15.01 -43.69
N ASP A 35 8.15 -15.09 -43.49
CA ASP A 35 7.24 -16.25 -43.26
C ASP A 35 7.21 -17.30 -44.42
N PRO A 36 6.40 -18.41 -44.40
CA PRO A 36 5.70 -19.13 -43.30
C PRO A 36 5.74 -20.69 -43.41
N VAL A 37 5.54 -21.45 -42.32
CA VAL A 37 4.97 -22.83 -42.39
C VAL A 37 4.13 -23.21 -41.15
N SER A 38 2.81 -23.30 -41.37
CA SER A 38 1.84 -24.30 -40.88
C SER A 38 2.25 -25.22 -39.71
N GLY A 39 1.59 -25.07 -38.56
CA GLY A 39 1.58 -26.10 -37.50
C GLY A 39 0.62 -25.76 -36.36
N ARG A 40 -0.49 -26.49 -36.28
CA ARG A 40 -1.58 -26.34 -35.31
C ARG A 40 -1.07 -26.56 -33.87
N SER A 41 -1.12 -25.52 -33.04
CA SER A 41 -0.94 -25.61 -31.58
C SER A 41 -2.08 -24.84 -30.90
N VAL A 42 -2.88 -25.55 -30.12
CA VAL A 42 -3.89 -24.97 -29.24
C VAL A 42 -3.14 -24.47 -28.01
N HIS A 43 -2.97 -23.15 -27.91
CA HIS A 43 -2.45 -22.51 -26.71
C HIS A 43 -3.59 -21.81 -25.98
N LEU A 44 -3.93 -22.36 -24.81
CA LEU A 44 -4.76 -21.70 -23.82
C LEU A 44 -3.87 -20.70 -23.08
N THR A 45 -4.05 -19.41 -23.38
CA THR A 45 -3.59 -18.32 -22.52
C THR A 45 -4.74 -17.34 -22.39
N PRO A 46 -5.40 -17.21 -21.23
CA PRO A 46 -6.04 -15.96 -20.88
C PRO A 46 -4.96 -15.12 -20.19
N GLN A 47 -4.12 -14.44 -20.98
CA GLN A 47 -3.42 -13.29 -20.45
C GLN A 47 -4.48 -12.18 -20.43
N LEU A 48 -5.10 -12.00 -19.26
CA LEU A 48 -6.05 -10.94 -19.02
C LEU A 48 -5.26 -9.63 -19.00
N ASP A 49 -5.02 -9.05 -20.17
CA ASP A 49 -4.60 -7.65 -20.30
C ASP A 49 -5.77 -6.80 -19.79
N LEU A 50 -5.76 -6.53 -18.48
CA LEU A 50 -6.65 -5.59 -17.84
C LEU A 50 -6.28 -4.19 -18.34
N ASP A 51 -6.93 -3.78 -19.42
CA ASP A 51 -7.02 -2.39 -19.88
C ASP A 51 -7.72 -1.57 -18.79
N LEU A 52 -6.91 -1.03 -17.87
CA LEU A 52 -7.36 -0.24 -16.73
C LEU A 52 -7.23 1.26 -17.06
N SER A 53 -7.89 1.70 -18.13
CA SER A 53 -8.35 3.08 -18.16
C SER A 53 -9.54 3.19 -17.21
N HIS A 54 -9.28 3.57 -15.95
CA HIS A 54 -10.38 3.93 -15.04
C HIS A 54 -10.99 5.27 -15.51
N PRO A 55 -12.27 5.31 -15.92
CA PRO A 55 -12.97 6.57 -16.00
C PRO A 55 -13.11 7.12 -14.59
N GLY A 56 -12.74 8.38 -14.38
CA GLY A 56 -12.68 9.00 -13.07
C GLY A 56 -13.98 8.82 -12.29
N HIS A 57 -13.89 8.14 -11.14
CA HIS A 57 -14.93 8.21 -10.12
C HIS A 57 -14.75 9.53 -9.37
N GLY A 58 -15.54 10.52 -9.77
CA GLY A 58 -15.68 11.77 -9.04
C GLY A 58 -16.58 11.59 -7.84
N SER A 59 -16.01 11.39 -6.65
CA SER A 59 -16.51 11.87 -5.35
C SER A 59 -15.54 11.44 -4.26
N ALA A 60 -15.50 12.20 -3.16
CA ALA A 60 -14.48 12.11 -2.10
C ALA A 60 -14.60 10.85 -1.24
N GLU A 61 -14.02 9.75 -1.67
CA GLU A 61 -14.16 8.46 -0.98
C GLU A 61 -12.80 7.90 -0.52
N HIS A 62 -12.67 7.69 0.79
CA HIS A 62 -11.45 7.23 1.45
C HIS A 62 -11.32 5.71 1.33
N PHE A 63 -10.75 5.24 0.21
CA PHE A 63 -10.41 3.83 0.00
C PHE A 63 -9.47 3.27 1.09
N CYS A 64 -8.60 4.12 1.64
CA CYS A 64 -7.70 3.80 2.75
C CYS A 64 -8.37 4.16 4.09
N GLY A 65 -8.45 3.19 4.98
CA GLY A 65 -8.94 3.36 6.36
C GLY A 65 -7.84 3.35 7.42
N THR A 66 -6.57 3.31 7.03
CA THR A 66 -5.45 3.23 7.98
C THR A 66 -5.33 4.51 8.80
N ASP A 67 -5.42 4.38 10.13
CA ASP A 67 -5.19 5.51 11.04
C ASP A 67 -3.74 5.52 11.50
N MET A 68 -3.02 6.58 11.10
CA MET A 68 -1.59 6.76 11.38
C MET A 68 -1.32 7.96 12.28
N THR A 69 -2.36 8.75 12.56
CA THR A 69 -2.22 10.11 13.09
C THR A 69 -2.79 10.25 14.48
N SER A 70 -3.79 9.43 14.84
CA SER A 70 -4.39 9.52 16.18
C SER A 70 -3.37 9.23 17.28
N PRO A 71 -3.53 9.84 18.47
CA PRO A 71 -2.68 9.53 19.61
C PRO A 71 -2.63 8.04 19.95
N SER A 72 -3.77 7.34 19.85
CA SER A 72 -3.85 5.89 20.05
C SER A 72 -3.02 5.14 19.03
N ALA A 73 -3.13 5.48 17.74
CA ALA A 73 -2.38 4.80 16.70
C ALA A 73 -0.87 4.96 16.90
N ARG A 74 -0.42 6.19 17.14
CA ARG A 74 0.99 6.49 17.40
C ARG A 74 1.52 5.80 18.66
N ALA A 75 0.71 5.72 19.71
CA ALA A 75 1.08 5.04 20.96
C ALA A 75 1.25 3.53 20.78
N SER A 76 0.39 2.86 19.99
CA SER A 76 0.52 1.43 19.69
C SER A 76 1.80 1.14 18.90
N VAL A 77 2.09 1.94 17.87
CA VAL A 77 3.32 1.81 17.08
C VAL A 77 4.57 2.07 17.93
N GLU A 78 4.55 3.11 18.76
CA GLU A 78 5.68 3.40 19.65
C GLU A 78 5.92 2.26 20.65
N SER A 79 4.84 1.69 21.21
CA SER A 79 4.90 0.55 22.13
C SER A 79 5.50 -0.68 21.44
N TYR A 80 5.04 -1.00 20.23
CA TYR A 80 5.62 -2.05 19.39
C TYR A 80 7.12 -1.81 19.17
N LEU A 81 7.51 -0.61 18.70
CA LEU A 81 8.91 -0.31 18.40
C LEU A 81 9.80 -0.33 19.64
N ALA A 82 9.30 0.14 20.79
CA ALA A 82 10.02 0.11 22.06
C ALA A 82 10.32 -1.33 22.49
N ALA A 83 9.31 -2.19 22.39
CA ALA A 83 9.45 -3.58 22.78
C ALA A 83 10.25 -4.40 21.74
N LYS A 84 10.16 -4.10 20.44
CA LYS A 84 11.09 -4.60 19.40
C LYS A 84 12.55 -4.24 19.73
N ARG A 85 12.84 -2.97 20.07
CA ARG A 85 14.18 -2.52 20.49
C ARG A 85 14.67 -3.21 21.76
N ALA A 86 13.77 -3.58 22.65
CA ALA A 86 14.07 -4.34 23.86
C ALA A 86 14.21 -5.86 23.63
N GLY A 87 13.99 -6.36 22.40
CA GLY A 87 14.00 -7.79 22.09
C GLY A 87 12.80 -8.56 22.66
N LEU A 88 11.68 -7.85 22.92
CA LEU A 88 10.46 -8.39 23.54
C LEU A 88 9.35 -8.71 22.52
N TYR A 89 9.39 -8.12 21.32
CA TYR A 89 8.49 -8.51 20.22
C TYR A 89 9.15 -9.60 19.40
N PRO A 90 8.38 -10.51 18.80
CA PRO A 90 8.93 -11.77 18.36
C PRO A 90 10.01 -11.58 17.30
N SER A 91 11.24 -11.81 17.71
CA SER A 91 12.35 -12.11 16.82
C SER A 91 12.20 -13.55 16.34
N ALA A 92 11.46 -13.74 15.24
CA ALA A 92 11.23 -14.98 14.50
C ALA A 92 10.67 -16.20 15.28
N ARG A 93 9.75 -16.95 14.67
CA ARG A 93 9.18 -18.14 15.30
C ARG A 93 10.22 -19.24 15.51
N LYS A 94 10.10 -19.80 16.71
CA LYS A 94 10.21 -21.21 17.05
C LYS A 94 8.77 -21.78 17.00
N GLY A 95 8.45 -22.59 15.97
CA GLY A 95 7.26 -23.46 15.75
C GLY A 95 5.90 -23.13 16.39
N GLY A 96 4.84 -22.74 15.67
CA GLY A 96 4.50 -23.09 14.29
C GLY A 96 3.02 -23.51 14.23
N TYR A 97 2.09 -22.72 14.79
CA TYR A 97 0.68 -22.87 14.46
C TYR A 97 0.46 -22.38 13.03
N THR A 98 0.17 -23.31 12.14
CA THR A 98 -0.35 -23.04 10.80
C THR A 98 -1.75 -23.63 10.80
N PRO A 99 -2.81 -22.81 10.73
CA PRO A 99 -4.17 -23.31 10.71
C PRO A 99 -4.42 -24.12 9.43
N ASP A 100 -5.22 -25.17 9.54
CA ASP A 100 -5.66 -25.96 8.38
C ASP A 100 -6.72 -25.18 7.59
N ILE A 101 -6.72 -25.32 6.27
CA ILE A 101 -7.79 -24.74 5.43
C ILE A 101 -9.15 -25.25 5.92
N GLY A 102 -10.10 -24.33 6.09
CA GLY A 102 -11.41 -24.59 6.67
C GLY A 102 -11.49 -24.35 8.18
N ALA A 103 -10.38 -24.08 8.86
CA ALA A 103 -10.39 -23.64 10.25
C ALA A 103 -11.18 -22.34 10.39
N GLU A 104 -11.96 -22.23 11.47
CA GLU A 104 -12.71 -21.03 11.80
C GLU A 104 -12.15 -20.37 13.06
N GLN A 105 -12.12 -19.04 13.07
CA GLN A 105 -11.63 -18.24 14.19
C GLN A 105 -12.35 -16.90 14.23
N GLU A 106 -12.64 -16.42 15.44
CA GLU A 106 -13.10 -15.04 15.62
C GLU A 106 -11.92 -14.06 15.55
N PHE A 107 -12.16 -12.92 14.90
CA PHE A 107 -11.26 -11.78 14.89
C PHE A 107 -12.03 -10.51 15.29
N LYS A 108 -11.34 -9.60 15.97
CA LYS A 108 -11.84 -8.25 16.25
C LYS A 108 -11.62 -7.38 15.02
N VAL A 109 -12.68 -6.80 14.48
CA VAL A 109 -12.63 -5.91 13.31
C VAL A 109 -13.38 -4.61 13.61
N ARG A 110 -13.25 -3.57 12.76
CA ARG A 110 -13.97 -2.30 12.96
C ARG A 110 -15.46 -2.47 12.70
N GLU A 111 -16.29 -1.80 13.51
CA GLU A 111 -17.75 -1.74 13.38
C GLU A 111 -18.20 -0.69 12.32
N GLY A 112 -17.43 -0.56 11.22
CA GLY A 112 -17.65 0.39 10.12
C GLY A 112 -16.40 1.18 9.73
N SER A 113 -16.51 2.02 8.69
CA SER A 113 -15.39 2.76 8.08
C SER A 113 -14.81 3.88 8.95
N THR A 114 -15.60 4.48 9.85
CA THR A 114 -15.20 5.68 10.62
C THR A 114 -15.21 5.49 12.14
N ASN A 115 -15.64 4.33 12.64
CA ASN A 115 -15.83 4.11 14.08
C ASN A 115 -14.59 3.46 14.71
N SER A 116 -14.17 3.97 15.87
CA SER A 116 -13.16 3.33 16.74
C SER A 116 -13.71 2.12 17.50
N ALA A 117 -15.00 1.81 17.34
CA ALA A 117 -15.63 0.63 17.90
C ALA A 117 -15.22 -0.62 17.12
N PHE A 118 -15.13 -1.74 17.84
CA PHE A 118 -14.81 -3.04 17.26
C PHE A 118 -15.93 -4.03 17.52
N MET A 119 -15.98 -5.05 16.68
CA MET A 119 -16.88 -6.18 16.83
C MET A 119 -16.15 -7.49 16.54
N LEU A 120 -16.72 -8.58 17.01
CA LEU A 120 -16.23 -9.93 16.72
C LEU A 120 -16.97 -10.48 15.51
N LEU A 121 -16.22 -10.95 14.53
CA LEU A 121 -16.74 -11.70 13.39
C LEU A 121 -16.03 -13.04 13.30
N ASN A 122 -16.76 -14.07 12.86
CA ASN A 122 -16.21 -15.39 12.64
C ASN A 122 -15.69 -15.50 11.20
N PHE A 123 -14.43 -15.88 11.06
CA PHE A 123 -13.75 -16.02 9.78
C PHE A 123 -13.37 -17.47 9.53
N ARG A 124 -13.30 -17.86 8.26
CA ARG A 124 -12.79 -19.15 7.82
C ARG A 124 -11.50 -18.96 7.03
N LEU A 125 -10.48 -19.76 7.33
CA LEU A 125 -9.27 -19.84 6.51
C LEU A 125 -9.62 -20.51 5.17
N VAL A 126 -9.38 -19.81 4.06
CA VAL A 126 -9.71 -20.31 2.72
C VAL A 126 -8.49 -20.54 1.83
N ASP A 127 -7.34 -19.92 2.15
CA ASP A 127 -6.07 -20.14 1.46
C ASP A 127 -4.90 -19.84 2.42
N THR A 128 -3.76 -20.48 2.22
CA THR A 128 -2.54 -20.26 3.01
C THR A 128 -1.29 -20.49 2.17
N THR A 129 -0.25 -19.70 2.44
CA THR A 129 1.06 -19.76 1.79
C THR A 129 2.16 -19.58 2.83
N SER A 130 3.43 -19.51 2.41
CA SER A 130 4.52 -19.13 3.32
C SER A 130 4.54 -17.63 3.66
N LEU A 131 3.71 -16.81 3.02
CA LEU A 131 3.66 -15.36 3.22
C LEU A 131 2.40 -14.90 3.94
N TYR A 132 1.26 -15.58 3.74
CA TYR A 132 -0.01 -15.17 4.33
C TYR A 132 -0.98 -16.31 4.59
N ASN A 133 -1.95 -16.03 5.46
CA ASN A 133 -3.20 -16.77 5.64
C ASN A 133 -4.36 -15.88 5.18
N LEU A 134 -5.20 -16.37 4.27
CA LEU A 134 -6.38 -15.64 3.81
C LEU A 134 -7.61 -16.16 4.54
N TRP A 135 -8.22 -15.27 5.30
CA TRP A 135 -9.42 -15.49 6.08
C TRP A 135 -10.57 -14.68 5.51
N VAL A 136 -11.73 -15.30 5.36
CA VAL A 136 -12.94 -14.63 4.87
C VAL A 136 -14.04 -14.78 5.91
N GLU A 137 -14.76 -13.69 6.20
CA GLU A 137 -15.93 -13.73 7.09
C GLU A 137 -16.91 -14.81 6.62
N VAL A 138 -17.35 -15.68 7.53
CA VAL A 138 -18.23 -16.82 7.19
C VAL A 138 -19.56 -16.33 6.59
N ALA A 139 -20.07 -15.18 7.04
CA ALA A 139 -21.27 -14.56 6.49
C ALA A 139 -21.08 -14.15 5.01
N GLU A 140 -19.92 -13.61 4.66
CA GLU A 140 -19.57 -13.13 3.31
C GLU A 140 -19.34 -14.28 2.31
N ILE A 141 -18.93 -15.45 2.81
CA ILE A 141 -18.96 -16.69 2.02
C ILE A 141 -20.42 -17.14 1.81
N THR A 142 -21.24 -17.06 2.86
CA THR A 142 -22.61 -17.62 2.87
C THR A 142 -23.58 -16.81 2.02
N ASN A 143 -23.46 -15.48 2.01
CA ASN A 143 -24.30 -14.59 1.21
C ASN A 143 -23.84 -14.49 -0.25
N GLY A 144 -22.65 -15.00 -0.58
CA GLY A 144 -22.10 -15.05 -1.93
C GLY A 144 -21.30 -13.81 -2.34
N ASN A 145 -20.98 -12.92 -1.41
CA ASN A 145 -20.13 -11.75 -1.67
C ASN A 145 -18.68 -12.14 -1.98
N VAL A 146 -18.21 -13.26 -1.40
CA VAL A 146 -16.89 -13.83 -1.70
C VAL A 146 -17.02 -15.23 -2.28
N SER A 147 -16.67 -15.37 -3.55
CA SER A 147 -16.66 -16.65 -4.27
C SER A 147 -15.28 -17.32 -4.28
N THR A 148 -15.23 -18.59 -4.64
CA THR A 148 -13.96 -19.31 -4.87
C THR A 148 -13.13 -18.69 -6.00
N SER A 149 -13.77 -18.09 -7.01
CA SER A 149 -13.09 -17.34 -8.06
C SER A 149 -12.41 -16.09 -7.52
N ASP A 150 -13.05 -15.37 -6.60
CA ASP A 150 -12.47 -14.16 -5.98
C ASP A 150 -11.25 -14.52 -5.13
N ILE A 151 -11.35 -15.61 -4.35
CA ILE A 151 -10.24 -16.16 -3.56
C ILE A 151 -9.04 -16.52 -4.45
N SER A 152 -9.29 -17.26 -5.55
CA SER A 152 -8.24 -17.67 -6.48
C SER A 152 -7.60 -16.46 -7.18
N SER A 153 -8.42 -15.47 -7.50
CA SER A 153 -8.00 -14.24 -8.16
C SER A 153 -7.15 -13.36 -7.24
N LEU A 154 -7.54 -13.22 -5.97
CA LEU A 154 -6.78 -12.48 -4.97
C LEU A 154 -5.43 -13.15 -4.69
N LYS A 155 -5.41 -14.49 -4.57
CA LYS A 155 -4.17 -15.27 -4.49
C LYS A 155 -3.24 -14.99 -5.66
N SER A 156 -3.76 -14.99 -6.89
CA SER A 156 -2.96 -14.77 -8.09
C SER A 156 -2.21 -13.44 -8.05
N VAL A 157 -2.81 -12.38 -7.51
CA VAL A 157 -2.20 -11.04 -7.43
C VAL A 157 -1.33 -10.85 -6.19
N ILE A 158 -1.73 -11.43 -5.04
CA ILE A 158 -0.96 -11.32 -3.79
C ILE A 158 0.32 -12.15 -3.85
N HIS A 159 0.22 -13.38 -4.36
CA HIS A 159 1.27 -14.39 -4.28
C HIS A 159 1.99 -14.65 -5.60
N ASP A 160 1.24 -14.86 -6.68
CA ASP A 160 1.79 -15.56 -7.85
C ASP A 160 2.46 -14.62 -8.85
N SER A 161 1.82 -13.51 -9.20
CA SER A 161 2.32 -12.60 -10.23
C SER A 161 1.76 -11.19 -10.10
N THR A 162 2.44 -10.24 -10.72
CA THR A 162 2.01 -8.85 -10.85
C THR A 162 2.03 -8.44 -12.33
N PRO A 163 1.35 -7.34 -12.71
CA PRO A 163 1.38 -6.81 -14.07
C PRO A 163 2.78 -6.70 -14.66
N SER A 164 2.91 -6.83 -15.98
CA SER A 164 4.18 -6.87 -16.72
C SER A 164 5.10 -5.66 -16.52
N ARG A 165 4.56 -4.53 -16.04
CA ARG A 165 5.29 -3.31 -15.73
C ARG A 165 5.66 -3.14 -14.26
N SER A 166 5.41 -4.14 -13.42
CA SER A 166 5.91 -4.16 -12.05
C SER A 166 7.44 -4.32 -12.04
N ILE A 167 8.04 -4.09 -10.88
CA ILE A 167 9.49 -4.30 -10.68
C ILE A 167 9.90 -5.77 -10.88
N ASN A 168 8.99 -6.71 -10.62
CA ASN A 168 9.15 -8.12 -10.93
C ASN A 168 7.78 -8.78 -11.21
N PRO A 169 7.39 -8.95 -12.48
CA PRO A 169 6.10 -9.54 -12.84
C PRO A 169 5.96 -11.02 -12.47
N SER A 170 7.06 -11.72 -12.22
CA SER A 170 7.08 -13.13 -11.82
C SER A 170 6.84 -13.38 -10.32
N GLN A 171 6.59 -12.31 -9.58
CA GLN A 171 6.28 -12.32 -8.15
C GLN A 171 4.93 -11.63 -7.91
N GLY A 172 4.21 -12.11 -6.89
CA GLY A 172 3.05 -11.43 -6.35
C GLY A 172 3.42 -10.18 -5.53
N LEU A 173 2.41 -9.37 -5.23
CA LEU A 173 2.60 -8.05 -4.64
C LEU A 173 3.27 -8.09 -3.25
N PHE A 174 3.06 -9.14 -2.45
CA PHE A 174 3.70 -9.24 -1.13
C PHE A 174 5.21 -9.41 -1.26
N ALA A 175 5.66 -10.25 -2.20
CA ALA A 175 7.09 -10.46 -2.43
C ALA A 175 7.76 -9.17 -2.96
N ASN A 176 7.14 -8.49 -3.93
CA ASN A 176 7.64 -7.19 -4.43
C ASN A 176 7.75 -6.14 -3.32
N ASN A 177 6.72 -6.02 -2.47
CA ASN A 177 6.76 -5.08 -1.35
C ASN A 177 7.85 -5.44 -0.34
N ASN A 178 8.04 -6.73 -0.04
CA ASN A 178 9.09 -7.19 0.85
C ASN A 178 10.49 -6.88 0.32
N ASP A 179 10.70 -7.09 -0.98
CA ASP A 179 11.99 -6.84 -1.65
C ASP A 179 12.39 -5.36 -1.61
N VAL A 180 11.41 -4.44 -1.66
CA VAL A 180 11.66 -2.99 -1.66
C VAL A 180 11.59 -2.38 -0.26
N PHE A 181 10.46 -2.53 0.42
CA PHE A 181 10.16 -1.84 1.66
C PHE A 181 10.66 -2.58 2.91
N GLY A 182 11.00 -3.86 2.77
CA GLY A 182 11.33 -4.74 3.89
C GLY A 182 10.13 -5.53 4.38
N LEU A 183 10.32 -6.30 5.44
CA LEU A 183 9.30 -7.23 5.92
C LEU A 183 8.22 -6.52 6.76
N PRO A 184 6.98 -7.04 6.78
CA PRO A 184 5.98 -6.66 7.76
C PRO A 184 6.52 -6.85 9.19
N PRO A 185 5.78 -6.38 10.21
CA PRO A 185 6.07 -6.78 11.56
C PRO A 185 5.93 -8.32 11.69
N ASN A 186 6.12 -8.81 12.89
CA ASN A 186 6.03 -10.24 13.17
C ASN A 186 5.43 -10.37 14.57
N ILE A 187 4.22 -9.83 14.74
CA ILE A 187 3.64 -9.45 16.03
C ILE A 187 3.41 -10.68 16.91
N ASP A 188 2.86 -11.76 16.37
CA ASP A 188 2.66 -13.03 17.09
C ASP A 188 3.80 -14.03 16.84
N GLY A 189 4.71 -13.67 15.95
CA GLY A 189 5.97 -14.33 15.73
C GLY A 189 5.98 -15.34 14.63
N ASP A 190 4.87 -15.59 13.93
CA ASP A 190 4.78 -16.70 12.99
C ASP A 190 5.37 -16.47 11.61
N GLY A 191 5.68 -15.22 11.28
CA GLY A 191 6.21 -14.78 9.99
C GLY A 191 5.18 -14.78 8.88
N ILE A 192 3.89 -14.88 9.20
CA ILE A 192 2.78 -14.96 8.26
C ILE A 192 1.85 -13.77 8.49
N VAL A 193 1.43 -13.14 7.39
CA VAL A 193 0.44 -12.07 7.42
C VAL A 193 -0.96 -12.67 7.39
N ASP A 194 -1.84 -12.28 8.29
CA ASP A 194 -3.25 -12.60 8.19
C ASP A 194 -3.95 -11.57 7.29
N VAL A 195 -4.54 -12.01 6.18
CA VAL A 195 -5.42 -11.19 5.33
C VAL A 195 -6.86 -11.49 5.72
N LEU A 196 -7.58 -10.49 6.24
CA LEU A 196 -8.99 -10.64 6.64
C LEU A 196 -9.91 -9.93 5.64
N MET A 197 -10.79 -10.69 4.99
CA MET A 197 -11.84 -10.15 4.10
C MET A 197 -13.20 -10.14 4.78
N TYR A 198 -13.80 -8.95 4.89
CA TYR A 198 -15.15 -8.75 5.44
C TYR A 198 -15.77 -7.47 4.88
N ASP A 199 -17.07 -7.27 5.04
CA ASP A 199 -17.75 -6.05 4.59
C ASP A 199 -17.38 -4.91 5.56
N ILE A 200 -16.33 -4.15 5.22
CA ILE A 200 -15.80 -3.04 6.01
C ILE A 200 -16.83 -1.91 6.07
N GLY A 201 -17.47 -1.65 4.93
CA GLY A 201 -18.42 -0.57 4.75
C GLY A 201 -19.79 -0.82 5.39
N ARG A 202 -20.08 -2.06 5.80
CA ARG A 202 -21.42 -2.48 6.26
C ARG A 202 -22.50 -2.11 5.25
N GLY A 203 -22.19 -2.26 3.96
CA GLY A 203 -23.07 -1.97 2.82
C GLY A 203 -23.13 -0.50 2.35
N SER A 204 -22.49 0.46 3.02
CA SER A 204 -22.48 1.87 2.55
C SER A 204 -21.19 2.64 2.83
N GLY A 205 -20.08 1.93 3.02
CA GLY A 205 -18.77 2.55 3.24
C GLY A 205 -18.10 2.95 1.93
N SER A 206 -16.91 3.53 2.05
CA SER A 206 -16.00 3.81 0.93
C SER A 206 -14.58 3.29 1.18
N THR A 207 -14.35 2.70 2.36
CA THR A 207 -13.07 2.10 2.75
C THR A 207 -12.98 0.70 2.19
N LEU A 208 -11.95 0.47 1.40
CA LEU A 208 -11.71 -0.79 0.71
C LEU A 208 -10.60 -1.62 1.37
N GLY A 209 -9.81 -1.01 2.24
CA GLY A 209 -8.82 -1.69 3.05
C GLY A 209 -8.26 -0.81 4.15
N TYR A 210 -7.63 -1.45 5.13
CA TYR A 210 -6.87 -0.77 6.17
C TYR A 210 -5.89 -1.71 6.86
N VAL A 211 -4.97 -1.11 7.62
CA VAL A 211 -4.18 -1.72 8.67
C VAL A 211 -4.52 -1.03 9.99
N SER A 212 -4.56 -1.80 11.08
CA SER A 212 -4.78 -1.24 12.41
C SER A 212 -3.51 -1.35 13.25
N SER A 213 -2.98 -0.21 13.69
CA SER A 213 -1.89 -0.20 14.67
C SER A 213 -2.29 -0.86 16.00
N ALA A 214 -3.59 -1.01 16.29
CA ALA A 214 -4.04 -1.75 17.47
C ALA A 214 -3.67 -3.25 17.39
N ASP A 215 -3.54 -3.80 16.18
CA ASP A 215 -3.07 -5.18 16.00
C ASP A 215 -1.58 -5.35 16.31
N ALA A 216 -0.80 -4.25 16.31
CA ALA A 216 0.60 -4.26 16.70
C ALA A 216 0.83 -4.36 18.21
N VAL A 217 -0.24 -4.37 19.04
CA VAL A 217 -0.14 -4.61 20.48
C VAL A 217 -0.19 -6.11 20.74
N LEU A 218 0.93 -6.69 21.18
CA LEU A 218 1.02 -8.09 21.59
C LEU A 218 0.12 -8.35 22.81
N ASN A 219 -0.84 -9.28 22.66
CA ASN A 219 -1.87 -9.61 23.66
C ASN A 219 -2.72 -8.40 24.11
N PRO A 220 -3.51 -7.81 23.19
CA PRO A 220 -4.36 -6.68 23.54
C PRO A 220 -5.45 -7.10 24.54
N PRO A 221 -5.84 -6.22 25.49
CA PRO A 221 -6.93 -6.50 26.41
C PRO A 221 -8.22 -6.93 25.68
N ALA A 222 -9.02 -7.79 26.33
CA ALA A 222 -10.24 -8.34 25.72
C ALA A 222 -11.25 -7.23 25.34
N ASP A 223 -11.29 -6.15 26.10
CA ASP A 223 -12.16 -4.98 25.93
C ASP A 223 -11.57 -3.88 25.02
N GLN A 224 -10.42 -4.13 24.40
CA GLN A 224 -9.77 -3.21 23.46
C GLN A 224 -9.71 -3.81 22.05
N MET A 225 -9.65 -2.94 21.04
CA MET A 225 -9.38 -3.36 19.66
C MET A 225 -7.97 -3.97 19.56
N GLY A 226 -7.78 -4.88 18.61
CA GLY A 226 -6.51 -5.49 18.30
C GLY A 226 -6.56 -7.01 18.42
N ASN A 227 -5.83 -7.70 17.55
CA ASN A 227 -5.71 -9.14 17.51
C ASN A 227 -4.30 -9.63 17.87
N GLY A 228 -3.33 -8.71 17.99
CA GLY A 228 -1.94 -9.05 18.28
C GLY A 228 -1.27 -9.84 17.16
N ARG A 229 -1.50 -9.46 15.89
CA ARG A 229 -1.03 -10.14 14.69
C ARG A 229 -0.72 -9.15 13.57
N ASP A 230 -0.06 -9.62 12.52
CA ASP A 230 0.19 -8.85 11.30
C ASP A 230 -1.03 -8.94 10.38
N ILE A 231 -1.94 -7.96 10.46
CA ILE A 231 -3.22 -8.02 9.74
C ILE A 231 -3.33 -6.99 8.63
N LEU A 232 -3.69 -7.46 7.43
CA LEU A 232 -4.20 -6.66 6.32
C LEU A 232 -5.71 -6.88 6.19
N TYR A 233 -6.52 -5.83 6.33
CA TYR A 233 -7.97 -5.90 6.16
C TYR A 233 -8.35 -5.44 4.76
N LEU A 234 -9.22 -6.20 4.10
CA LEU A 234 -9.72 -5.92 2.75
C LEU A 234 -11.25 -6.03 2.72
N ASP A 235 -11.90 -5.16 1.96
CA ASP A 235 -13.35 -5.17 1.82
C ASP A 235 -13.84 -6.33 0.93
N SER A 236 -14.90 -7.02 1.37
CA SER A 236 -15.48 -8.18 0.67
C SER A 236 -16.67 -7.88 -0.22
N ASP A 237 -17.24 -6.66 -0.20
CA ASP A 237 -18.44 -6.31 -0.96
C ASP A 237 -18.09 -5.35 -2.12
N GLN A 238 -17.82 -4.09 -1.78
CA GLN A 238 -17.37 -3.11 -2.76
C GLN A 238 -16.00 -3.48 -3.33
N GLY A 239 -15.10 -4.01 -2.49
CA GLY A 239 -13.77 -4.43 -2.88
C GLY A 239 -13.76 -5.57 -3.91
N THR A 240 -14.58 -6.59 -3.72
CA THR A 240 -14.64 -7.76 -4.63
C THR A 240 -15.35 -7.46 -5.94
N SER A 241 -16.22 -6.45 -5.97
CA SER A 241 -16.88 -5.99 -7.21
C SER A 241 -15.89 -5.62 -8.32
N ASN A 242 -14.67 -5.25 -7.96
CA ASN A 242 -13.55 -5.04 -8.87
C ASN A 242 -12.23 -5.50 -8.26
N LEU A 243 -11.84 -6.74 -8.58
CA LEU A 243 -10.56 -7.33 -8.17
C LEU A 243 -9.35 -6.43 -8.47
N ALA A 244 -9.33 -5.75 -9.62
CA ALA A 244 -8.20 -4.89 -9.97
C ALA A 244 -8.06 -3.74 -8.98
N THR A 245 -9.19 -3.17 -8.53
CA THR A 245 -9.21 -2.19 -7.45
C THR A 245 -8.74 -2.81 -6.14
N LEU A 246 -9.21 -4.00 -5.78
CA LEU A 246 -8.79 -4.67 -4.54
C LEU A 246 -7.28 -4.96 -4.50
N ALA A 247 -6.69 -5.36 -5.63
CA ALA A 247 -5.25 -5.60 -5.76
C ALA A 247 -4.42 -4.33 -5.56
N VAL A 248 -4.91 -3.20 -6.12
CA VAL A 248 -4.32 -1.87 -5.91
C VAL A 248 -4.35 -1.49 -4.43
N ILE A 249 -5.50 -1.67 -3.78
CA ILE A 249 -5.66 -1.35 -2.35
C ILE A 249 -4.80 -2.26 -1.49
N ALA A 250 -4.73 -3.57 -1.79
CA ALA A 250 -3.85 -4.49 -1.08
C ALA A 250 -2.38 -4.05 -1.15
N ALA A 251 -1.89 -3.56 -2.30
CA ALA A 251 -0.53 -3.04 -2.42
C ALA A 251 -0.29 -1.78 -1.56
N HIS A 252 -1.27 -0.88 -1.53
CA HIS A 252 -1.25 0.35 -0.72
C HIS A 252 -1.23 0.02 0.78
N GLU A 253 -2.21 -0.75 1.25
CA GLU A 253 -2.35 -1.09 2.67
C GLU A 253 -1.22 -2.02 3.16
N TYR A 254 -0.69 -2.89 2.30
CA TYR A 254 0.46 -3.72 2.68
C TYR A 254 1.73 -2.88 2.89
N ALA A 255 1.90 -1.77 2.16
CA ALA A 255 2.98 -0.82 2.44
C ALA A 255 2.81 -0.16 3.81
N HIS A 256 1.57 0.15 4.22
CA HIS A 256 1.29 0.62 5.58
C HIS A 256 1.65 -0.44 6.63
N LEU A 257 1.26 -1.70 6.41
CA LEU A 257 1.62 -2.81 7.31
C LEU A 257 3.13 -2.91 7.49
N ILE A 258 3.90 -2.90 6.40
CA ILE A 258 5.37 -2.89 6.47
C ILE A 258 5.89 -1.66 7.21
N HIS A 259 5.36 -0.48 6.95
CA HIS A 259 5.85 0.76 7.53
C HIS A 259 5.67 0.83 9.06
N LEU A 260 4.70 0.10 9.65
CA LEU A 260 4.62 -0.11 11.10
C LEU A 260 5.95 -0.59 11.71
N SER A 261 6.72 -1.43 10.99
CA SER A 261 8.03 -1.95 11.43
C SER A 261 9.07 -0.87 11.71
N TYR A 262 8.86 0.33 11.16
CA TYR A 262 9.83 1.43 11.14
C TYR A 262 9.29 2.72 11.77
N GLY A 263 8.02 2.71 12.16
CA GLY A 263 7.30 3.86 12.69
C GLY A 263 6.89 4.86 11.61
N TRP A 264 5.66 5.36 11.73
CA TRP A 264 5.09 6.29 10.75
C TRP A 264 5.95 7.54 10.52
N ASP A 265 5.95 7.99 9.27
CA ASP A 265 6.44 9.30 8.87
C ASP A 265 5.31 10.35 8.97
N THR A 266 5.56 11.58 8.53
CA THR A 266 4.52 12.54 8.19
C THR A 266 3.50 11.92 7.24
N THR A 267 2.22 12.30 7.35
CA THR A 267 1.14 11.67 6.58
C THR A 267 1.39 11.70 5.08
N PHE A 268 1.85 12.83 4.53
CA PHE A 268 2.19 12.94 3.10
C PHE A 268 3.24 11.91 2.67
N VAL A 269 4.29 11.71 3.48
CA VAL A 269 5.36 10.77 3.16
C VAL A 269 4.90 9.33 3.29
N THR A 270 4.18 9.02 4.37
CA THR A 270 3.64 7.67 4.58
C THR A 270 2.69 7.27 3.46
N GLU A 271 1.73 8.12 3.10
CA GLU A 271 0.81 7.86 1.99
C GLU A 271 1.53 7.86 0.64
N GLY A 272 2.55 8.71 0.48
CA GLY A 272 3.39 8.70 -0.72
C GLY A 272 4.10 7.35 -0.96
N TYR A 273 4.59 6.69 0.11
CA TYR A 273 5.11 5.34 -0.01
C TYR A 273 4.04 4.32 -0.42
N ALA A 274 2.85 4.42 0.16
CA ALA A 274 1.74 3.50 -0.12
C ALA A 274 1.18 3.68 -1.53
N GLU A 275 1.10 4.91 -2.03
CA GLU A 275 0.77 5.20 -3.43
C GLU A 275 1.85 4.67 -4.38
N TYR A 276 3.13 4.85 -4.04
CA TYR A 276 4.22 4.30 -4.85
C TYR A 276 4.22 2.76 -4.86
N ALA A 277 3.77 2.11 -3.78
CA ALA A 277 3.61 0.65 -3.73
C ALA A 277 2.67 0.13 -4.84
N MET A 278 1.62 0.87 -5.17
CA MET A 278 0.73 0.55 -6.28
C MET A 278 1.47 0.61 -7.62
N VAL A 279 2.27 1.66 -7.81
CA VAL A 279 3.02 1.91 -9.05
C VAL A 279 4.11 0.86 -9.27
N MET A 280 4.91 0.55 -8.25
CA MET A 280 6.01 -0.42 -8.37
C MET A 280 5.51 -1.86 -8.57
N ASN A 281 4.29 -2.16 -8.14
CA ASN A 281 3.61 -3.42 -8.45
C ASN A 281 2.94 -3.41 -9.83
N GLY A 282 3.12 -2.36 -10.62
CA GLY A 282 2.62 -2.28 -11.98
C GLY A 282 1.11 -2.05 -12.08
N TYR A 283 0.47 -1.56 -11.02
CA TYR A 283 -0.93 -1.14 -11.05
C TYR A 283 -1.07 0.31 -11.51
N TYR A 284 -2.21 0.62 -12.13
CA TYR A 284 -2.41 1.96 -12.69
C TYR A 284 -2.63 2.91 -11.53
N TRP A 285 -1.86 3.98 -11.59
CA TRP A 285 -1.97 5.03 -10.60
C TRP A 285 -3.27 5.82 -10.85
N ARG A 286 -3.85 6.38 -9.78
CA ARG A 286 -4.94 7.35 -9.88
C ARG A 286 -4.54 8.50 -10.82
N GLY A 287 -5.54 9.11 -11.45
CA GLY A 287 -5.31 10.29 -12.30
C GLY A 287 -4.61 11.41 -11.50
N VAL A 288 -3.78 12.20 -12.18
CA VAL A 288 -3.06 13.34 -11.57
C VAL A 288 -3.92 14.60 -11.68
N ASN A 289 -5.15 14.56 -11.15
CA ASN A 289 -6.15 15.59 -11.37
C ASN A 289 -5.80 16.93 -10.73
N PHE A 290 -4.97 16.92 -9.68
CA PHE A 290 -4.51 18.15 -9.03
C PHE A 290 -3.80 19.11 -10.01
N THR A 291 -3.23 18.62 -11.11
CA THR A 291 -2.57 19.49 -12.12
C THR A 291 -3.55 20.36 -12.90
N ASN A 292 -4.84 20.04 -12.86
CA ASN A 292 -5.89 20.82 -13.53
C ASN A 292 -6.31 22.07 -12.74
N SER A 293 -5.77 22.27 -11.53
CA SER A 293 -6.12 23.39 -10.65
C SER A 293 -4.87 24.14 -10.19
N ILE A 294 -4.81 25.44 -10.50
CA ILE A 294 -3.70 26.30 -10.04
C ILE A 294 -3.61 26.27 -8.50
N THR A 295 -4.73 26.37 -7.80
CA THR A 295 -4.79 26.30 -6.34
C THR A 295 -4.16 25.02 -5.80
N GLU A 296 -4.34 23.90 -6.49
CA GLU A 296 -3.81 22.60 -6.08
C GLU A 296 -2.31 22.45 -6.43
N THR A 297 -1.90 22.90 -7.62
CA THR A 297 -0.47 22.91 -8.03
C THR A 297 0.41 23.83 -7.19
N THR A 298 -0.18 24.83 -6.51
CA THR A 298 0.55 25.77 -5.63
C THR A 298 0.63 25.33 -4.17
N GLN A 299 0.03 24.19 -3.80
CA GLN A 299 0.12 23.68 -2.43
C GLN A 299 1.58 23.32 -2.07
N PRO A 300 2.07 23.70 -0.86
CA PRO A 300 3.40 23.28 -0.41
C PRO A 300 3.52 21.76 -0.42
N LEU A 301 4.63 21.23 -0.95
CA LEU A 301 4.79 19.80 -1.28
C LEU A 301 4.32 18.87 -0.16
N PHE A 302 4.83 19.05 1.07
CA PHE A 302 4.52 18.17 2.21
C PHE A 302 3.21 18.52 2.96
N THR A 303 2.38 19.41 2.42
CA THR A 303 1.04 19.67 2.98
C THR A 303 0.16 18.45 2.79
N TRP A 304 -0.43 18.00 3.91
CA TRP A 304 -1.49 17.02 3.97
C TRP A 304 -2.75 17.65 4.57
N ARG A 305 -3.87 17.61 3.84
CA ARG A 305 -5.17 18.11 4.30
C ARG A 305 -6.04 16.96 4.78
N ASP A 306 -7.08 17.31 5.53
CA ASP A 306 -8.06 16.33 6.02
C ASP A 306 -8.59 15.48 4.86
N GLY A 307 -8.65 14.16 5.09
CA GLY A 307 -9.04 13.21 4.06
C GLY A 307 -8.14 13.13 2.80
N GLY A 308 -6.94 13.73 2.83
CA GLY A 308 -6.08 13.85 1.64
C GLY A 308 -6.52 14.95 0.67
N GLY A 309 -7.28 15.93 1.14
CA GLY A 309 -7.72 17.07 0.33
C GLY A 309 -8.87 16.75 -0.64
N PRO A 310 -9.30 17.73 -1.44
CA PRO A 310 -10.43 17.57 -2.35
C PRO A 310 -10.16 16.44 -3.34
N GLY A 311 -11.04 15.45 -3.40
CA GLY A 311 -10.90 14.32 -4.32
C GLY A 311 -9.64 13.49 -4.12
N ALA A 312 -9.09 13.43 -2.89
CA ALA A 312 -7.85 12.72 -2.58
C ALA A 312 -6.60 13.23 -3.33
N MET A 313 -6.59 14.51 -3.73
CA MET A 313 -5.47 15.11 -4.48
C MET A 313 -4.14 15.13 -3.72
N ASP A 314 -4.11 15.07 -2.39
CA ASP A 314 -2.84 14.95 -1.64
C ASP A 314 -2.23 13.55 -1.76
N TYR A 315 -3.05 12.50 -1.96
CA TYR A 315 -2.56 11.17 -2.36
C TYR A 315 -1.95 11.22 -3.75
N GLU A 316 -2.61 11.88 -4.71
CA GLU A 316 -2.06 12.09 -6.07
C GLU A 316 -0.69 12.80 -5.99
N ARG A 317 -0.57 13.86 -5.18
CA ARG A 317 0.70 14.58 -5.00
C ARG A 317 1.79 13.71 -4.39
N GLY A 318 1.46 12.92 -3.37
CA GLY A 318 2.37 11.97 -2.74
C GLY A 318 2.85 10.89 -3.71
N GLY A 319 1.93 10.21 -4.39
CA GLY A 319 2.23 9.19 -5.37
C GLY A 319 3.11 9.69 -6.52
N LEU A 320 2.82 10.90 -7.05
CA LEU A 320 3.65 11.51 -8.09
C LEU A 320 5.07 11.71 -7.61
N PHE A 321 5.21 12.30 -6.42
CA PHE A 321 6.50 12.68 -5.88
C PHE A 321 7.39 11.46 -5.63
N PHE A 322 6.86 10.40 -5.01
CA PHE A 322 7.64 9.20 -4.74
C PHE A 322 7.91 8.36 -5.99
N THR A 323 7.01 8.38 -6.97
CA THR A 323 7.29 7.79 -8.29
C THR A 323 8.43 8.54 -8.99
N PHE A 324 8.41 9.87 -8.99
CA PHE A 324 9.50 10.69 -9.52
C PHE A 324 10.82 10.41 -8.81
N LEU A 325 10.82 10.35 -7.47
CA LEU A 325 12.03 10.01 -6.72
C LEU A 325 12.55 8.61 -7.10
N ALA A 326 11.67 7.62 -7.24
CA ALA A 326 12.05 6.28 -7.64
C ALA A 326 12.69 6.24 -9.04
N GLU A 327 12.21 7.05 -9.99
CA GLU A 327 12.81 7.19 -11.31
C GLU A 327 14.20 7.86 -11.26
N ARG A 328 14.43 8.75 -10.29
CA ARG A 328 15.70 9.48 -10.15
C ARG A 328 16.78 8.68 -9.41
N VAL A 329 16.42 8.05 -8.30
CA VAL A 329 17.38 7.38 -7.39
C VAL A 329 17.14 5.87 -7.25
N GLY A 330 16.18 5.32 -7.97
CA GLY A 330 15.84 3.90 -7.95
C GLY A 330 14.85 3.52 -6.85
N THR A 331 14.08 2.47 -7.11
CA THR A 331 13.07 1.91 -6.20
C THR A 331 13.62 1.58 -4.80
N MET A 332 14.84 1.03 -4.74
CA MET A 332 15.46 0.66 -3.45
C MET A 332 15.74 1.87 -2.55
N ALA A 333 15.96 3.05 -3.11
CA ALA A 333 16.10 4.27 -2.33
C ALA A 333 14.80 4.62 -1.60
N ILE A 334 13.64 4.38 -2.21
CA ILE A 334 12.33 4.62 -1.56
C ILE A 334 12.15 3.67 -0.38
N GLY A 335 12.53 2.41 -0.54
CA GLY A 335 12.62 1.44 0.55
C GLY A 335 13.48 1.94 1.72
N GLN A 336 14.68 2.43 1.42
CA GLN A 336 15.59 3.00 2.43
C GLN A 336 15.01 4.22 3.15
N MET A 337 14.24 5.07 2.44
CA MET A 337 13.54 6.21 3.05
C MET A 337 12.51 5.74 4.07
N MET A 338 11.65 4.77 3.71
CA MET A 338 10.65 4.19 4.61
C MET A 338 11.31 3.57 5.87
N GLN A 339 12.38 2.81 5.67
CA GLN A 339 13.08 2.09 6.74
C GLN A 339 13.86 3.02 7.70
N GLY A 340 13.99 4.30 7.37
CA GLY A 340 14.70 5.28 8.18
C GLY A 340 14.08 5.49 9.57
N LEU A 341 14.78 5.03 10.63
CA LEU A 341 14.27 5.11 12.01
C LEU A 341 14.54 6.44 12.73
N LYS A 342 15.52 7.24 12.27
CA LYS A 342 16.03 8.42 12.99
C LYS A 342 15.59 9.75 12.40
N LYS A 343 15.50 9.81 11.08
CA LYS A 343 15.11 11.01 10.34
C LYS A 343 13.83 10.66 9.60
N LYS A 344 12.83 11.54 9.72
CA LYS A 344 11.51 11.43 9.07
C LYS A 344 11.23 12.72 8.31
N GLY A 345 10.23 12.72 7.45
CA GLY A 345 9.83 13.84 6.60
C GLY A 345 10.93 14.21 5.61
N GLY A 346 10.99 15.49 5.23
CA GLY A 346 12.01 16.01 4.31
C GLY A 346 13.45 15.65 4.73
N ALA A 347 13.77 15.71 6.02
CA ALA A 347 15.10 15.34 6.52
C ALA A 347 15.43 13.84 6.33
N GLY A 348 14.42 12.97 6.33
CA GLY A 348 14.57 11.55 6.00
C GLY A 348 14.89 11.37 4.53
N ILE A 349 14.09 11.99 3.66
CA ILE A 349 14.27 11.99 2.20
C ILE A 349 15.66 12.51 1.82
N ASP A 350 16.03 13.70 2.30
CA ASP A 350 17.34 14.32 2.02
C ASP A 350 18.50 13.42 2.42
N SER A 351 18.36 12.70 3.54
CA SER A 351 19.43 11.81 4.01
C SER A 351 19.68 10.65 3.06
N VAL A 352 18.63 10.12 2.43
CA VAL A 352 18.76 9.04 1.46
C VAL A 352 19.23 9.58 0.12
N LEU A 353 18.68 10.69 -0.36
CA LEU A 353 19.15 11.32 -1.60
C LEU A 353 20.66 11.62 -1.53
N THR A 354 21.13 12.16 -0.41
CA THR A 354 22.57 12.43 -0.20
C THR A 354 23.40 11.14 -0.28
N MET A 355 22.91 10.00 0.23
CA MET A 355 23.61 8.71 0.11
C MET A 355 23.72 8.24 -1.35
N HIS A 356 22.77 8.61 -2.20
CA HIS A 356 22.76 8.31 -3.63
C HIS A 356 23.38 9.42 -4.50
N GLY A 357 23.99 10.43 -3.89
CA GLY A 357 24.67 11.52 -4.60
C GLY A 357 23.73 12.58 -5.20
N GLU A 358 22.48 12.64 -4.74
CA GLU A 358 21.46 13.57 -5.20
C GLU A 358 21.00 14.47 -4.03
N ASN A 359 20.31 15.58 -4.33
CA ASN A 359 19.65 16.40 -3.32
C ASN A 359 18.40 17.08 -3.93
N LEU A 360 17.49 17.60 -3.09
CA LEU A 360 16.29 18.32 -3.57
C LEU A 360 16.56 19.79 -3.98
N SER A 361 17.80 20.25 -3.87
CA SER A 361 18.20 21.65 -4.12
C SER A 361 18.89 21.88 -5.47
N ASP A 362 19.16 20.82 -6.23
CA ASP A 362 19.60 20.83 -7.62
C ASP A 362 18.40 20.71 -8.57
#